data_AF-A0A382N151-F1
#
_entry.id   AF-A0A382N151-F1
#
_cell.length_a   1.000
_cell.length_b   1.000
_cell.length_c   1.000
_cell.angle_alpha   90.00
_cell.angle_beta   90.00
_cell.angle_gamma   90.00
#
_symmetry.space_group_name_H-M   'P 1'
#
loop_
_entity.id
_entity.type
_entity.pdbx_description
1 polymer ?
#
loop_
_entity_poly.entity_id
_entity_poly.type
_entity_poly.pdbx_seq_one_letter_code
_entity_poly.pdbx_strand_id
1 'polypeptide(L)'
;LADFKNTIEKILKSVDVEINGSRPWDLQVHDERFYARVLSGGSLALGESYMDGLWDCKALDQLSEKLLRGRIDKQVKASSPSFFLVLLRAYLLNPQSKKRAYIVGEKHYDVGNDLFLLML
;
A
#
# COMPACT_ATOMS: atom_id res chain seq x y z
N LEU A 1 -5.13 -23.60 -4.62
CA LEU A 1 -5.36 -22.19 -4.18
C LEU A 1 -4.02 -21.48 -4.23
N ALA A 2 -3.96 -20.24 -4.74
CA ALA A 2 -2.72 -19.46 -4.65
C ALA A 2 -2.43 -19.17 -3.18
N ASP A 3 -1.22 -19.48 -2.73
CA ASP A 3 -0.78 -19.23 -1.36
C ASP A 3 -0.35 -17.75 -1.24
N PHE A 4 -1.33 -16.89 -0.93
CA PHE A 4 -1.15 -15.45 -0.82
C PHE A 4 -0.13 -15.06 0.24
N LYS A 5 -0.11 -15.79 1.37
CA LYS A 5 0.82 -15.56 2.47
C LYS A 5 2.26 -15.79 2.03
N ASN A 6 2.56 -16.97 1.50
CA ASN A 6 3.89 -17.31 0.99
C ASN A 6 4.35 -16.37 -0.13
N THR A 7 3.42 -15.88 -0.97
CA THR A 7 3.74 -14.94 -2.04
C THR A 7 4.18 -13.58 -1.47
N ILE A 8 3.40 -13.03 -0.54
CA ILE A 8 3.73 -11.77 0.13
C ILE A 8 5.01 -11.90 0.97
N GLU A 9 5.18 -12.99 1.71
CA GLU A 9 6.40 -13.27 2.47
C GLU A 9 7.63 -13.28 1.57
N LYS A 10 7.58 -13.93 0.40
CA LYS A 10 8.68 -13.93 -0.57
C LYS A 10 9.00 -12.53 -1.10
N ILE A 11 7.98 -11.74 -1.41
CA ILE A 11 8.16 -10.37 -1.93
C ILE A 11 8.78 -9.47 -0.86
N LEU A 12 8.29 -9.53 0.38
CA LEU A 12 8.83 -8.73 1.48
C LEU A 12 10.25 -9.18 1.86
N LYS A 13 10.50 -10.48 1.86
CA LYS A 13 11.84 -11.02 2.12
C LYS A 13 12.86 -10.60 1.07
N SER A 14 12.45 -10.36 -0.18
CA SER A 14 13.36 -9.88 -1.24
C SER A 14 13.90 -8.47 -0.98
N VAL A 15 13.27 -7.71 -0.07
CA VAL A 15 13.70 -6.36 0.33
C VAL A 15 14.10 -6.28 1.80
N ASP A 16 14.45 -7.42 2.41
CA ASP A 16 14.89 -7.51 3.80
C ASP A 16 13.83 -7.01 4.81
N VAL A 17 12.57 -7.37 4.56
CA VAL A 17 11.44 -7.18 5.48
C VAL A 17 10.86 -8.53 5.85
N GLU A 18 10.76 -8.80 7.15
CA GLU A 18 10.13 -10.01 7.68
C GLU A 18 8.73 -9.69 8.20
N ILE A 19 7.83 -10.67 8.08
CA ILE A 19 6.49 -10.57 8.67
C ILE A 19 6.56 -11.11 10.09
N ASN A 20 6.02 -10.35 11.03
CA ASN A 20 6.11 -10.59 12.47
C ASN A 20 7.57 -10.74 12.95
N GLY A 21 8.48 -10.03 12.28
CA GLY A 21 9.89 -9.95 12.66
C GLY A 21 10.11 -9.06 13.88
N SER A 22 11.32 -9.08 14.42
CA SER A 22 11.67 -8.34 15.64
C SER A 22 12.29 -6.96 15.38
N ARG A 23 12.66 -6.66 14.13
CA ARG A 23 13.33 -5.40 13.79
C ARG A 23 12.29 -4.28 13.68
N PRO A 24 12.67 -3.02 13.92
CA PRO A 24 11.72 -1.92 13.93
C PRO A 24 10.93 -1.73 12.63
N TRP A 25 11.53 -2.08 11.49
CA TRP A 25 10.90 -1.98 10.16
C TRP A 25 10.18 -3.25 9.72
N ASP A 26 10.21 -4.32 10.52
CA ASP A 26 9.49 -5.55 10.21
C ASP A 26 8.00 -5.33 10.43
N LEU A 27 7.22 -5.85 9.49
CA LEU A 27 5.77 -5.63 9.42
C LEU A 27 5.06 -6.61 10.35
N GLN A 28 4.20 -6.12 11.25
CA GLN A 28 3.40 -6.97 12.14
C GLN A 28 2.00 -7.15 11.53
N VAL A 29 1.62 -8.38 11.21
CA VAL A 29 0.28 -8.70 10.67
C VAL A 29 -0.60 -9.18 11.81
N HIS A 30 -1.69 -8.46 12.03
CA HIS A 30 -2.71 -8.78 13.04
C HIS A 30 -3.87 -9.58 12.45
N ASP A 31 -4.06 -9.52 11.13
CA ASP A 31 -5.18 -10.14 10.44
C ASP A 31 -4.78 -10.75 9.08
N GLU A 32 -5.06 -12.05 8.89
CA GLU A 32 -4.72 -12.81 7.68
C GLU A 32 -5.41 -12.30 6.40
N ARG A 33 -6.48 -11.48 6.50
CA ARG A 33 -7.10 -10.80 5.35
C ARG A 33 -6.12 -9.85 4.65
N PHE A 34 -5.08 -9.39 5.34
CA PHE A 34 -3.97 -8.60 4.80
C PHE A 34 -3.42 -9.17 3.50
N TYR A 35 -3.10 -10.47 3.47
CA TYR A 35 -2.37 -11.08 2.37
C TYR A 35 -3.14 -11.02 1.03
N ALA A 36 -4.41 -11.43 1.06
CA ALA A 36 -5.26 -11.41 -0.13
C ALA A 36 -5.56 -9.96 -0.59
N ARG A 37 -5.76 -9.04 0.36
CA ARG A 37 -6.06 -7.64 0.08
C ARG A 37 -4.88 -6.90 -0.55
N VAL A 38 -3.68 -7.05 0.01
CA VAL A 38 -2.47 -6.40 -0.51
C VAL A 38 -2.07 -6.96 -1.87
N LEU A 39 -2.13 -8.28 -2.06
CA LEU A 39 -1.75 -8.87 -3.34
C LEU A 39 -2.70 -8.47 -4.49
N SER A 40 -3.98 -8.23 -4.19
CA SER A 40 -4.97 -7.80 -5.18
C SER A 40 -5.02 -6.29 -5.41
N GLY A 41 -4.82 -5.48 -4.37
CA GLY A 41 -4.95 -4.02 -4.44
C GLY A 41 -3.63 -3.23 -4.45
N GLY A 42 -2.48 -3.88 -4.33
CA GLY A 42 -1.16 -3.25 -4.43
C GLY A 42 -0.89 -2.23 -3.33
N SER A 43 -0.17 -1.15 -3.67
CA SER A 43 0.29 -0.14 -2.70
C SER A 43 -0.85 0.63 -2.03
N LEU A 44 -1.98 0.84 -2.71
CA LEU A 44 -3.14 1.50 -2.12
C LEU A 44 -3.75 0.61 -1.02
N ALA A 45 -3.97 -0.67 -1.33
CA ALA A 45 -4.46 -1.64 -0.36
C ALA A 45 -3.50 -1.85 0.82
N LEU A 46 -2.19 -1.74 0.59
CA LEU A 46 -1.19 -1.74 1.67
C LEU A 46 -1.42 -0.58 2.65
N GLY A 47 -1.62 0.64 2.14
CA GLY A 47 -1.90 1.82 2.97
C GLY A 47 -3.27 1.78 3.67
N GLU A 48 -4.33 1.39 2.95
CA GLU A 48 -5.67 1.27 3.55
C GLU A 48 -5.71 0.21 4.65
N SER A 49 -5.05 -0.94 4.43
CA SER A 49 -4.98 -1.99 5.45
C SER A 49 -4.17 -1.59 6.69
N TYR A 50 -3.24 -0.64 6.57
CA TYR A 50 -2.58 -0.02 7.72
C TYR A 50 -3.57 0.86 8.50
N MET A 51 -4.32 1.71 7.79
CA MET A 51 -5.36 2.55 8.42
C MET A 51 -6.45 1.72 9.10
N ASP A 52 -6.79 0.57 8.53
CA ASP A 52 -7.77 -0.38 9.08
C ASP A 52 -7.21 -1.25 10.24
N GLY A 53 -5.93 -1.10 10.58
CA GLY A 53 -5.28 -1.84 11.68
C GLY A 53 -5.03 -3.32 11.39
N LEU A 54 -5.06 -3.75 10.13
CA LEU A 54 -4.77 -5.15 9.76
C LEU A 54 -3.28 -5.49 9.92
N TRP A 55 -2.43 -4.47 9.88
CA TRP A 55 -1.00 -4.56 10.15
C TRP A 55 -0.45 -3.24 10.67
N ASP A 56 0.69 -3.30 11.36
CA ASP A 56 1.46 -2.11 11.75
C ASP A 56 2.98 -2.32 11.61
N CYS A 57 3.72 -1.25 11.87
CA CYS A 57 5.17 -1.24 11.85
C CYS A 57 5.69 -0.13 12.78
N LYS A 58 6.74 -0.42 13.54
CA LYS A 58 7.32 0.54 14.50
C LYS A 58 8.08 1.68 13.80
N ALA A 59 8.78 1.37 12.71
CA ALA A 59 9.56 2.32 11.91
C ALA A 59 9.04 2.31 10.46
N LEU A 60 7.87 2.94 10.26
CA LEU A 60 7.17 2.98 8.98
C LEU A 60 7.99 3.69 7.87
N ASP A 61 8.82 4.66 8.26
CA ASP A 61 9.77 5.36 7.41
C ASP A 61 10.83 4.41 6.83
N GLN A 62 11.44 3.57 7.66
CA GLN A 62 12.45 2.59 7.25
C GLN A 62 11.85 1.46 6.42
N LEU A 63 10.64 1.02 6.77
CA LEU A 63 9.87 0.08 5.94
C LEU A 63 9.65 0.69 4.55
N SER A 64 9.17 1.93 4.48
CA SER A 64 8.91 2.63 3.22
C SER A 64 10.17 2.77 2.36
N GLU A 65 11.31 3.12 2.96
CA GLU A 65 12.60 3.18 2.27
C GLU A 65 12.94 1.83 1.60
N LYS A 66 12.85 0.72 2.35
CA LYS A 66 13.15 -0.63 1.84
C LYS A 66 12.21 -1.04 0.70
N LEU A 67 10.90 -0.84 0.87
CA LEU A 67 9.91 -1.17 -0.16
C LEU A 67 10.15 -0.39 -1.46
N LEU A 68 10.46 0.90 -1.36
CA LEU A 68 10.72 1.78 -2.50
C LEU A 68 12.05 1.46 -3.18
N ARG A 69 13.12 1.26 -2.41
CA ARG A 69 14.45 0.89 -2.92
C ARG A 69 14.42 -0.45 -3.63
N GLY A 70 13.66 -1.41 -3.10
CA GLY A 70 13.44 -2.73 -3.70
C GLY A 70 12.43 -2.77 -4.85
N ARG A 71 11.79 -1.64 -5.19
CA ARG A 71 10.83 -1.50 -6.31
C ARG A 71 9.75 -2.59 -6.27
N ILE A 72 9.19 -2.85 -5.08
CA ILE A 72 8.18 -3.90 -4.87
C ILE A 72 6.95 -3.69 -5.76
N ASP A 73 6.64 -2.44 -6.11
CA ASP A 73 5.59 -2.11 -7.06
C ASP A 73 5.75 -2.85 -8.41
N LYS A 74 6.98 -3.10 -8.85
CA LYS A 74 7.25 -3.87 -10.08
C LYS A 74 7.13 -5.39 -9.86
N GLN A 75 7.52 -5.88 -8.70
CA GLN A 75 7.47 -7.31 -8.35
C GLN A 75 6.03 -7.80 -8.17
N VAL A 76 5.17 -6.98 -7.55
CA VAL A 76 3.75 -7.27 -7.34
C VAL A 76 2.99 -7.26 -8.67
N LYS A 77 3.29 -6.30 -9.57
CA LYS A 77 2.70 -6.22 -10.91
C LYS A 77 3.00 -7.44 -11.78
N ALA A 78 4.20 -8.01 -11.64
CA ALA A 78 4.58 -9.23 -12.37
C ALA A 78 3.89 -10.50 -11.82
N SER A 79 3.43 -10.47 -10.57
CA SER A 79 2.94 -11.65 -9.86
C SER A 79 1.40 -11.78 -9.84
N SER A 80 0.66 -10.73 -10.20
CA SER A 80 -0.82 -10.71 -10.12
C SER A 80 -1.48 -10.58 -11.51
N PRO A 81 -2.19 -11.63 -12.01
CA PRO A 81 -2.98 -11.54 -13.24
C PRO A 81 -4.08 -10.47 -13.18
N SER A 82 -4.55 -10.17 -11.98
CA SER A 82 -5.57 -9.15 -11.71
C SER A 82 -5.07 -7.72 -11.98
N PHE A 83 -3.75 -7.50 -12.06
CA PHE A 83 -3.17 -6.20 -12.41
C PHE A 83 -3.62 -5.74 -13.81
N PHE A 84 -3.77 -6.67 -14.76
CA PHE A 84 -4.28 -6.37 -16.10
C PHE A 84 -5.74 -5.88 -16.07
N LEU A 85 -6.58 -6.42 -15.19
CA LEU A 85 -7.96 -5.97 -14.99
C LEU A 85 -8.04 -4.57 -14.38
N VAL A 86 -7.14 -4.25 -13.44
CA VAL A 86 -7.03 -2.91 -12.86
C VAL A 86 -6.57 -1.89 -13.89
N LEU A 87 -5.56 -2.23 -14.70
CA LEU A 87 -5.08 -1.39 -15.82
C LEU A 87 -6.19 -1.16 -16.85
N LEU A 88 -6.91 -2.22 -17.23
CA LEU A 88 -8.00 -2.14 -18.19
C LEU A 88 -9.14 -1.25 -17.66
N ARG A 89 -9.52 -1.40 -16.38
CA ARG A 89 -10.51 -0.51 -15.74
C ARG A 89 -10.02 0.93 -15.66
N ALA A 90 -8.77 1.17 -15.27
CA ALA A 90 -8.21 2.51 -15.19
C ALA A 90 -8.16 3.20 -16.56
N TYR A 91 -7.84 2.45 -17.63
CA TYR A 91 -7.86 2.95 -19.00
C TYR A 91 -9.29 3.26 -19.48
N LEU A 92 -10.25 2.37 -19.22
CA LEU A 92 -11.64 2.51 -19.67
C LEU A 92 -12.46 3.52 -18.86
N LEU A 93 -12.15 3.72 -17.57
CA LEU A 93 -12.94 4.52 -16.65
C LEU A 93 -12.22 5.77 -16.15
N ASN A 94 -11.08 6.16 -16.75
CA ASN A 94 -10.21 7.25 -16.27
C ASN A 94 -11.02 8.52 -15.92
N PRO A 95 -11.29 8.78 -14.63
CA PRO A 95 -12.17 9.87 -14.22
C PRO A 95 -11.39 11.18 -14.00
N GLN A 96 -10.07 11.19 -14.28
CA GLN A 96 -9.20 12.35 -14.13
C GLN A 96 -9.41 13.39 -15.25
N SER A 97 -10.60 13.97 -15.31
CA SER A 97 -10.79 15.25 -16.00
C SER A 97 -10.43 16.40 -15.05
N LYS A 98 -9.79 17.46 -15.57
CA LYS A 98 -9.44 18.66 -14.79
C LYS A 98 -10.62 19.21 -13.97
N LYS A 99 -11.84 19.08 -14.49
CA LYS A 99 -13.09 19.55 -13.89
C LYS A 99 -13.48 18.79 -12.60
N ARG A 100 -13.09 17.52 -12.46
CA ARG A 100 -13.31 16.70 -11.25
C ARG A 100 -12.18 16.82 -10.22
N ALA A 101 -10.97 17.17 -10.65
CA ALA A 101 -9.84 17.36 -9.73
C ALA A 101 -10.10 18.47 -8.69
N TYR A 102 -10.81 19.54 -9.07
CA TYR A 102 -11.19 20.63 -8.16
C TYR A 102 -12.18 20.15 -7.08
N ILE A 103 -13.22 19.40 -7.45
CA ILE A 103 -14.24 18.85 -6.54
C ILE A 103 -13.63 17.84 -5.56
N VAL A 104 -12.61 17.09 -6.00
CA VAL A 104 -11.88 16.12 -5.15
C VAL A 104 -10.92 16.84 -4.20
N GLY A 105 -10.25 17.90 -4.64
CA GLY A 105 -9.32 18.67 -3.80
C GLY A 105 -9.99 19.30 -2.58
N GLU A 106 -11.17 19.88 -2.75
CA GLU A 106 -11.94 20.55 -1.69
C GLU A 106 -12.49 19.55 -0.64
N LYS A 107 -12.78 18.31 -1.04
CA LYS A 107 -13.35 17.28 -0.16
C LYS A 107 -12.30 16.46 0.60
N HIS A 108 -11.04 16.44 0.15
CA HIS A 108 -10.00 15.54 0.66
C HIS A 108 -8.83 16.23 1.40
N TYR A 109 -8.76 17.56 1.40
CA TYR A 109 -7.65 18.30 2.03
C TYR A 109 -8.09 19.50 2.87
N ASP A 110 -9.32 19.49 3.40
CA ASP A 110 -9.75 20.50 4.38
C ASP A 110 -9.22 20.16 5.79
N VAL A 111 -7.92 19.93 5.87
CA VAL A 111 -7.17 19.92 7.13
C VAL A 111 -6.68 21.35 7.25
N GLY A 112 -7.48 22.19 7.91
CA GLY A 112 -7.24 23.63 8.00
C GLY A 112 -5.84 23.99 8.53
N ASN A 113 -5.50 25.28 8.45
CA ASN A 113 -4.17 25.77 8.80
C ASN A 113 -3.72 25.44 10.23
N ASP A 114 -4.65 25.12 11.12
CA ASP A 114 -4.40 24.72 12.51
C ASP A 114 -3.45 23.51 12.61
N LEU A 115 -3.58 22.52 11.73
CA LEU A 115 -2.66 21.37 11.72
C LEU A 115 -1.24 21.82 11.30
N PHE A 116 -1.14 22.68 10.30
CA PHE A 116 0.14 23.13 9.76
C PHE A 116 0.88 24.01 10.77
N LEU A 117 0.18 24.87 11.52
CA LEU A 117 0.77 25.69 12.59
C LEU A 117 1.37 24.88 13.74
N LEU A 118 0.88 23.65 13.96
CA LEU A 118 1.39 22.76 15.00
C LEU A 118 2.53 21.87 14.50
N MET A 119 2.64 21.68 13.19
CA MET A 119 3.60 20.75 12.57
C MET A 119 4.84 21.45 11.99
N LEU A 120 4.72 22.71 11.58
CA LEU A 120 5.75 23.52 10.91
C LEU A 120 6.29 24.63 11.82
#